data_AF-A0A7Y5SHR6-F1
#
_entry.id   AF-A0A7Y5SHR6-F1
#
_cell.length_a   1.000
_cell.length_b   1.000
_cell.length_c   1.000
_cell.angle_alpha   90.00
_cell.angle_beta   90.00
_cell.angle_gamma   90.00
#
_symmetry.space_group_name_H-M   'P 1'
#
loop_
_entity.id
_entity.type
_entity.pdbx_description
1 polymer ?
#
loop_
_entity_poly.entity_id
_entity_poly.type
_entity_poly.pdbx_seq_one_letter_code
_entity_poly.pdbx_strand_id
1 'polypeptide(L)' 'MADISDGSFQTRDGRGHIGGPHIATITATDGTRPESPDVDNSLFPPYQLKVNLPVEDSVYDFDVPRTSRP' A
#
# COMPACT_ATOMS: atom_id res chain seq x y z
N MET A 1 3.14 8.55 -6.71
CA MET A 1 3.99 7.33 -6.66
C MET A 1 5.25 7.65 -5.87
N ALA A 2 5.47 6.92 -4.77
CA ALA A 2 6.61 7.01 -3.89
C ALA A 2 7.29 5.64 -3.85
N ASP A 3 8.62 5.63 -3.89
CA ASP A 3 9.42 4.43 -3.63
C ASP A 3 9.55 4.28 -2.11
N ILE A 4 9.26 3.09 -1.57
CA ILE A 4 9.37 2.80 -0.14
C ILE A 4 10.66 2.01 0.08
N SER A 5 11.57 2.53 0.91
CA SER A 5 12.82 1.86 1.29
C SER A 5 13.01 1.98 2.80
N ASP A 6 13.26 0.86 3.49
CA ASP A 6 13.47 0.81 4.94
C ASP A 6 12.35 1.47 5.76
N GLY A 7 11.10 1.31 5.31
CA GLY A 7 9.92 1.92 5.95
C GLY A 7 9.77 3.42 5.72
N SER A 8 10.73 4.06 5.03
CA SER A 8 10.67 5.46 4.64
C SER A 8 10.13 5.60 3.23
N PHE A 9 9.25 6.58 3.04
CA PHE A 9 8.72 6.92 1.73
C PHE A 9 8.62 8.43 1.60
N GLN A 10 9.03 8.95 0.44
CA GLN A 10 8.83 10.35 0.10
C GLN A 10 8.17 10.44 -1.26
N THR A 11 6.98 11.02 -1.27
CA THR A 11 6.31 11.38 -2.52
C THR A 11 7.05 12.55 -3.13
N ARG A 12 7.49 12.44 -4.40
CA ARG A 12 8.12 13.59 -5.09
C ARG A 12 7.13 14.76 -5.19
N ASP A 13 7.64 15.98 -5.11
CA ASP A 13 6.85 17.22 -5.15
C ASP A 13 5.82 17.22 -6.29
N GLY A 14 4.59 17.64 -5.96
CA GLY A 14 3.47 17.71 -6.91
C GLY A 14 2.87 16.35 -7.31
N ARG A 15 3.28 15.23 -6.68
CA ARG A 15 2.78 13.87 -7.00
C ARG A 15 2.03 13.20 -5.86
N GLY A 16 1.53 14.00 -4.91
CA GLY A 16 0.59 13.59 -3.87
C GLY A 16 -0.82 13.32 -4.43
N HIS A 17 -1.68 12.73 -3.61
CA HIS A 17 -3.10 12.56 -3.93
C HIS A 17 -3.88 13.79 -3.46
N ILE A 18 -4.97 14.12 -4.16
CA ILE A 18 -5.94 15.09 -3.66
C ILE A 18 -6.61 14.46 -2.43
N GLY A 19 -6.71 15.19 -1.32
CA GLY A 19 -7.41 14.71 -0.13
C GLY A 19 -8.89 14.41 -0.38
N GLY A 20 -9.49 13.61 0.50
CA GLY A 20 -10.88 13.21 0.41
C GLY A 20 -11.10 11.69 0.37
N PRO A 21 -12.33 11.23 0.04
CA PRO A 21 -12.69 9.83 0.07
C PRO A 21 -11.98 9.00 -0.99
N HIS A 22 -11.33 7.92 -0.57
CA HIS A 22 -10.61 6.97 -1.41
C HIS A 22 -10.95 5.53 -1.03
N ILE A 23 -10.79 4.63 -2.00
CA ILE A 23 -10.70 3.19 -1.76
C ILE A 23 -9.23 2.81 -1.93
N ALA A 24 -8.57 2.45 -0.84
CA ALA A 24 -7.20 1.97 -0.84
C ALA A 24 -7.20 0.44 -0.99
N THR A 25 -6.35 -0.07 -1.88
CA THR A 25 -6.08 -1.52 -2.01
C THR A 25 -4.62 -1.75 -1.65
N ILE A 26 -4.39 -2.61 -0.66
CA ILE A 26 -3.06 -2.97 -0.15
C ILE A 26 -2.73 -4.38 -0.63
N THR A 27 -1.65 -4.49 -1.39
CA THR A 27 -1.07 -5.76 -1.84
C THR A 27 0.32 -5.89 -1.23
N ALA A 28 0.61 -7.00 -0.56
CA ALA A 28 1.93 -7.27 0.01
C ALA A 28 2.54 -8.49 -0.69
N THR A 29 3.80 -8.38 -1.09
CA THR A 29 4.57 -9.47 -1.71
C THR A 29 5.82 -9.77 -0.90
N ASP A 30 6.43 -10.93 -1.15
CA ASP A 30 7.70 -11.34 -0.53
C ASP A 30 8.94 -10.60 -1.08
N GLY A 31 8.75 -9.62 -1.97
CA GLY A 31 9.81 -8.84 -2.60
C GLY A 31 10.50 -9.53 -3.79
N THR A 32 10.12 -10.76 -4.12
CA THR A 32 10.63 -11.46 -5.31
C THR A 32 9.84 -11.08 -6.57
N ARG A 33 10.35 -11.45 -7.74
CA ARG A 33 9.55 -11.47 -8.97
C ARG A 33 8.98 -12.88 -9.14
N PRO A 34 7.67 -13.04 -9.41
CA PRO A 34 7.12 -14.35 -9.74
C PRO A 34 7.87 -14.98 -10.91
N GLU A 35 8.15 -16.29 -10.81
CA GLU A 35 8.81 -17.05 -11.87
C GLU A 35 7.93 -17.18 -13.13
N SER A 36 6.62 -17.15 -12.94
CA SER A 36 5.61 -17.12 -14.01
C SER A 36 4.35 -16.38 -13.55
N PRO A 37 3.43 -16.02 -14.46
CA PRO A 37 2.15 -15.39 -14.11
C PRO A 37 1.24 -16.22 -13.18
N ASP A 38 1.47 -17.53 -13.10
CA ASP A 38 0.67 -18.46 -12.30
C ASP A 38 1.20 -18.61 -10.86
N VAL A 39 2.37 -18.06 -10.56
CA VAL A 39 2.97 -18.09 -9.23
C VAL A 39 2.56 -16.84 -8.45
N ASP A 40 1.80 -17.03 -7.37
CA ASP A 40 1.47 -15.95 -6.45
C ASP A 40 2.58 -15.80 -5.39
N ASN A 41 3.20 -14.62 -5.35
CA ASN A 41 4.18 -14.24 -4.34
C ASN A 41 3.61 -13.27 -3.29
N SER A 42 2.29 -13.14 -3.24
CA SER A 42 1.60 -12.33 -2.24
C SER A 42 1.70 -12.97 -0.86
N LEU A 43 1.97 -12.17 0.16
CA LEU A 43 2.03 -12.62 1.55
C LEU A 43 0.63 -12.89 2.12
N PHE A 44 -0.38 -12.19 1.62
CA PHE A 44 -1.79 -12.32 1.99
C PHE A 44 -2.70 -11.78 0.88
N PRO A 45 -4.00 -12.16 0.85
CA PRO A 45 -4.95 -11.64 -0.13
C PRO A 45 -5.09 -10.11 -0.06
N PRO A 46 -5.33 -9.41 -1.19
CA PRO A 46 -5.44 -7.95 -1.19
C PRO A 46 -6.43 -7.42 -0.16
N TYR A 47 -5.98 -6.47 0.65
CA TYR A 47 -6.80 -5.85 1.70
C TYR A 47 -7.33 -4.49 1.20
N GLN A 48 -8.66 -4.35 1.18
CA GLN A 48 -9.31 -3.11 0.75
C GLN A 48 -9.95 -2.38 1.92
N LEU A 49 -9.76 -1.06 1.96
CA LEU A 49 -10.39 -0.18 2.94
C LEU A 49 -10.84 1.13 2.31
N LYS A 50 -11.92 1.68 2.86
CA LYS A 50 -12.35 3.05 2.57
C LYS A 50 -11.60 3.98 3.53
N VAL A 51 -10.91 4.97 2.98
CA VAL A 51 -10.14 5.95 3.74
C VAL A 51 -10.54 7.35 3.31
N ASN A 52 -10.52 8.30 4.23
CA ASN A 52 -10.63 9.72 3.91
C ASN A 52 -9.24 10.34 4.07
N LEU A 53 -8.55 10.57 2.95
CA LEU A 53 -7.20 11.10 2.98
C LEU A 53 -7.21 12.58 3.36
N PRO A 54 -6.23 13.03 4.15
CA PRO A 54 -6.09 14.44 4.53
C PRO A 54 -5.91 15.34 3.30
N VAL A 55 -6.46 16.55 3.38
CA VAL A 55 -6.38 17.59 2.33
C VAL A 55 -5.07 18.38 2.39
N GLU A 56 -4.36 18.30 3.51
CA GLU A 56 -3.06 18.93 3.72
C GLU A 56 -1.92 17.92 3.68
N ASP A 57 -0.70 18.42 3.45
CA ASP A 57 0.50 17.61 3.46
C ASP A 57 0.66 16.92 4.83
N SER A 58 0.64 15.60 4.80
CA SER A 58 0.63 14.79 6.02
C SER A 58 1.05 13.36 5.74
N VAL A 59 1.33 12.62 6.81
CA VAL A 59 1.58 11.18 6.79
C VAL A 59 0.31 10.48 7.23
N TYR A 60 -0.11 9.47 6.47
CA TYR A 60 -1.24 8.62 6.82
C TYR A 60 -0.76 7.16 6.89
N ASP A 61 -0.85 6.57 8.07
CA ASP A 61 -0.47 5.18 8.31
C ASP A 61 -1.65 4.24 8.08
N PHE A 62 -1.38 3.11 7.42
CA PHE A 62 -2.37 2.07 7.20
C PHE A 62 -2.15 0.92 8.19
N ASP A 63 -3.11 0.72 9.09
CA ASP A 63 -3.15 -0.48 9.93
C ASP A 63 -3.60 -1.68 9.10
N VAL A 64 -2.64 -2.51 8.70
CA VAL A 64 -2.92 -3.76 7.98
C VAL A 64 -3.12 -4.89 9.01
N PRO A 65 -4.31 -5.49 9.09
CA PRO A 65 -4.53 -6.58 10.02
C PRO A 65 -3.63 -7.77 9.68
N ARG A 66 -3.01 -8.36 10.71
CA ARG A 66 -2.30 -9.63 10.57
C ARG A 66 -3.31 -10.69 10.14
N THR A 67 -3.32 -11.06 8.88
CA THR A 67 -4.08 -12.23 8.44
C THR A 67 -3.41 -13.46 9.05
N SER A 68 -4.01 -14.05 10.08
CA SER A 68 -3.61 -15.36 10.57
C SER A 68 -3.86 -16.35 9.43
N ARG A 69 -2.80 -16.84 8.80
CA ARG A 69 -2.90 -18.04 7.96
C ARG A 69 -3.27 -19.20 8.89
N PRO A 70 -4.38 -19.92 8.69
CA PRO A 70 -4.64 -21.16 9.41
C PRO A 70 -3.57 -22.21 9.11
#